data_AF-A0A972W566-F1
#
_entry.id   AF-A0A972W566-F1
#
_cell.length_a   1.000
_cell.length_b   1.000
_cell.length_c   1.000
_cell.angle_alpha   90.00
_cell.angle_beta   90.00
_cell.angle_gamma   90.00
#
_symmetry.space_group_name_H-M   'P 1'
#
loop_
_entity.id
_entity.type
_entity.pdbx_description
1 polymer ?
#
loop_
_entity_poly.entity_id
_entity_poly.type
_entity_poly.pdbx_seq_one_letter_code
_entity_poly.pdbx_strand_id
1 'polypeptide(L)'
;MNPRLIRLYILSLAVGAVVLFAVIGGALLMPGVRYQAFRAASELPAIASYFLLRKSVVQRDFTGAGQTLQRQLGWATSWDVEQSVLLPGLIENTKFALSGMRFKEDFRNMRPYLENLAEAYPKLFLPQLWLGETYARIAPEKAFAPLEKAVKIAGTDARPYRAAIDAALGLGDTTTAIRWCQAFKNEQLGGTHPYNYNTLFVGTGMRKIMIVADVAGAPSVMIENDGLALNERRDYSFSLPATMAIDHLDIHFGVPKGVIVEIHSVTLKSMSGEKYMTPESLIITSRDGFSLGEDRFMLMSDDDDQITLRWSGNASIDMDRIDLAMTITRPALATLESCR
;
A
#
# COMPACT_ATOMS: atom_id res chain seq x y z
N MET A 1 22.11 -49.72 34.43
CA MET A 1 21.91 -48.26 34.30
C MET A 1 22.16 -47.62 35.66
N ASN A 2 23.04 -46.62 35.77
CA ASN A 2 23.51 -46.12 37.08
C ASN A 2 22.34 -45.41 37.82
N PRO A 3 21.99 -45.81 39.06
CA PRO A 3 20.87 -45.23 39.81
C PRO A 3 21.03 -43.72 40.08
N ARG A 4 22.28 -43.21 40.07
CA ARG A 4 22.54 -41.76 40.16
C ARG A 4 22.13 -41.00 38.90
N LEU A 5 22.34 -41.58 37.71
CA LEU A 5 21.95 -40.99 36.44
C LEU A 5 20.43 -40.94 36.28
N ILE A 6 19.72 -41.97 36.76
CA ILE A 6 18.24 -41.99 36.76
C ILE A 6 17.68 -40.90 37.67
N ARG A 7 18.24 -40.72 38.87
CA ARG A 7 17.81 -39.65 39.79
C ARG A 7 18.07 -38.26 39.23
N LEU A 8 19.22 -38.03 38.61
CA LEU A 8 19.54 -36.75 37.94
C LEU A 8 18.57 -36.46 36.79
N TYR A 9 18.22 -37.48 36.00
CA TYR A 9 17.26 -37.33 34.90
C TYR A 9 15.85 -36.99 35.40
N ILE A 10 15.37 -37.71 36.42
CA ILE A 10 14.07 -37.44 37.05
C ILE A 10 14.05 -36.03 37.68
N LEU A 11 15.13 -35.61 38.34
CA LEU A 11 15.24 -34.27 38.93
C LEU A 11 15.21 -33.20 37.83
N SER A 12 15.91 -33.41 36.72
CA SER A 12 15.93 -32.46 35.60
C SER A 12 14.56 -32.33 34.91
N LEU A 13 13.84 -33.44 34.75
CA LEU A 13 12.46 -33.45 34.23
C LEU A 13 11.50 -32.75 35.19
N ALA A 14 11.63 -33.00 36.50
CA ALA A 14 10.79 -32.35 37.51
C ALA A 14 11.03 -30.82 37.56
N VAL A 15 12.29 -30.38 37.51
CA VAL A 15 12.63 -28.96 37.44
C VAL A 15 12.10 -28.33 36.15
N GLY A 16 12.29 -29.00 35.01
CA GLY A 16 11.74 -28.53 33.72
C GLY A 16 10.22 -28.40 33.75
N ALA A 17 9.52 -29.37 34.34
CA ALA A 17 8.06 -29.34 34.50
C ALA A 17 7.60 -28.19 35.41
N VAL A 18 8.28 -27.95 36.54
CA VAL A 18 7.95 -26.83 37.45
C VAL A 18 8.18 -25.48 36.78
N VAL A 19 9.27 -25.30 36.03
CA VAL A 19 9.52 -24.06 35.27
C VAL A 19 8.44 -23.87 34.20
N LEU A 20 8.08 -24.93 33.46
CA LEU A 20 7.02 -24.87 32.47
C LEU A 20 5.67 -24.51 33.12
N PHE A 21 5.34 -25.10 34.26
CA PHE A 21 4.11 -24.82 35.00
C PHE A 21 4.09 -23.41 35.59
N ALA A 22 5.23 -22.90 36.06
CA ALA A 22 5.34 -21.53 36.54
C ALA A 22 5.21 -20.51 35.40
N VAL A 23 5.77 -20.80 34.22
CA VAL A 23 5.64 -19.96 33.02
C VAL A 23 4.20 -19.98 32.51
N ILE A 24 3.58 -21.15 32.37
CA ILE A 24 2.18 -21.29 31.94
C ILE A 24 1.24 -20.68 32.99
N GLY A 25 1.46 -20.95 34.28
CA GLY A 25 0.67 -20.42 35.39
C GLY A 25 0.78 -18.90 35.48
N GLY A 26 1.99 -18.33 35.37
CA GLY A 26 2.20 -16.88 35.32
C GLY A 26 1.54 -16.24 34.09
N ALA A 27 1.63 -16.90 32.92
CA ALA A 27 0.95 -16.45 31.71
C ALA A 27 -0.59 -16.56 31.80
N LEU A 28 -1.14 -17.48 32.58
CA LEU A 28 -2.60 -17.61 32.77
C LEU A 28 -3.15 -16.64 33.82
N LEU A 29 -2.37 -16.32 34.86
CA LEU A 29 -2.81 -15.49 35.99
C LEU A 29 -2.63 -13.98 35.76
N MET A 30 -1.73 -13.58 34.85
CA MET A 30 -1.47 -12.16 34.54
C MET A 30 -1.93 -11.83 33.11
N PRO A 31 -3.01 -11.04 32.93
CA PRO A 31 -3.53 -10.70 31.60
C PRO A 31 -2.49 -10.08 30.66
N GLY A 32 -1.57 -9.25 31.19
CA GLY A 32 -0.50 -8.64 30.40
C GLY A 32 0.55 -9.66 29.91
N VAL A 33 0.93 -10.63 30.75
CA VAL A 33 1.88 -11.70 30.38
C VAL A 33 1.22 -12.66 29.39
N ARG A 34 -0.07 -12.99 29.58
CA ARG A 34 -0.85 -13.78 28.62
C ARG A 34 -0.81 -13.19 27.22
N TYR A 35 -1.10 -11.89 27.14
CA TYR A 35 -1.17 -11.16 25.88
C TYR A 35 0.21 -11.13 25.18
N GLN A 36 1.28 -10.80 25.93
CA GLN A 36 2.63 -10.78 25.37
C GLN A 36 3.12 -12.17 24.97
N ALA A 37 2.86 -13.20 25.78
CA ALA A 37 3.24 -14.58 25.47
C ALA A 37 2.48 -15.10 24.24
N PHE A 38 1.18 -14.80 24.12
CA PHE A 38 0.39 -15.15 22.94
C PHE A 38 0.91 -14.46 21.68
N ARG A 39 1.19 -13.15 21.75
CA ARG A 39 1.76 -12.38 20.63
C ARG A 39 3.14 -12.91 20.22
N ALA A 40 4.01 -13.17 21.19
CA ALA A 40 5.33 -13.74 20.91
C ALA A 40 5.20 -15.14 20.27
N ALA A 41 4.33 -16.00 20.81
CA ALA A 41 4.09 -17.33 20.26
C ALA A 41 3.51 -17.29 18.84
N SER A 42 2.66 -16.29 18.52
CA SER A 42 2.09 -16.14 17.19
C SER A 42 3.06 -15.51 16.17
N GLU A 43 4.00 -14.67 16.60
CA GLU A 43 5.00 -14.05 15.71
C GLU A 43 6.22 -14.97 15.45
N LEU A 44 6.56 -15.86 16.38
CA LEU A 44 7.72 -16.76 16.29
C LEU A 44 7.79 -17.59 15.00
N PRO A 45 6.70 -18.22 14.50
CA PRO A 45 6.73 -18.97 13.25
C PRO A 45 7.13 -18.12 12.05
N ALA A 46 6.69 -16.86 12.00
CA ALA A 46 7.03 -15.94 10.93
C ALA A 46 8.51 -15.55 10.98
N ILE A 47 9.04 -15.26 12.18
CA ILE A 47 10.47 -14.95 12.39
C ILE A 47 11.35 -16.14 12.01
N ALA A 48 11.00 -17.34 12.46
CA ALA A 48 11.76 -18.56 12.13
C ALA A 48 11.78 -18.81 10.60
N SER A 49 10.63 -18.63 9.95
CA SER A 49 10.51 -18.75 8.49
C SER A 49 11.34 -17.69 7.77
N TYR A 50 11.38 -16.44 8.28
CA TYR A 50 12.21 -15.37 7.72
C TYR A 50 13.70 -15.73 7.71
N PHE A 51 14.24 -16.29 8.79
CA PHE A 51 15.67 -16.68 8.83
C PHE A 51 16.01 -17.78 7.82
N LEU A 52 15.13 -18.76 7.64
CA LEU A 52 15.28 -19.81 6.62
C LEU A 52 15.16 -19.23 5.20
N LEU A 53 14.22 -18.31 5.00
CA LEU A 53 14.01 -17.62 3.73
C LEU A 53 15.20 -16.75 3.37
N ARG A 54 15.74 -15.97 4.30
CA ARG A 54 16.90 -15.10 4.07
C ARG A 54 18.07 -15.88 3.49
N LYS A 55 18.38 -17.05 4.06
CA LYS A 55 19.43 -17.93 3.52
C LYS A 55 19.13 -18.33 2.08
N SER A 56 17.91 -18.82 1.82
CA SER A 56 17.50 -19.30 0.50
C SER A 56 17.50 -18.19 -0.56
N VAL A 57 16.95 -17.02 -0.23
CA VAL A 57 16.88 -15.85 -1.12
C VAL A 57 18.28 -15.31 -1.44
N VAL A 58 19.17 -15.20 -0.45
CA VAL A 58 20.56 -14.76 -0.67
C VAL A 58 21.32 -15.74 -1.56
N GLN A 59 21.07 -17.04 -1.42
CA GLN A 59 21.65 -18.10 -2.26
C GLN A 59 20.91 -18.28 -3.59
N ARG A 60 19.84 -17.50 -3.84
CA ARG A 60 18.93 -17.64 -5.00
C ARG A 60 18.29 -19.02 -5.15
N ASP A 61 18.15 -19.76 -4.05
CA ASP A 61 17.41 -21.02 -3.99
C ASP A 61 15.91 -20.74 -3.79
N PHE A 62 15.22 -20.42 -4.89
CA PHE A 62 13.78 -20.14 -4.85
C PHE A 62 12.92 -21.40 -4.71
N THR A 63 13.48 -22.58 -4.95
CA THR A 63 12.82 -23.84 -4.63
C THR A 63 12.73 -24.02 -3.11
N GLY A 64 13.86 -23.86 -2.40
CA GLY A 64 13.90 -23.89 -0.94
C GLY A 64 13.08 -22.76 -0.28
N ALA A 65 13.08 -21.57 -0.89
CA ALA A 65 12.23 -20.47 -0.44
C ALA A 65 10.73 -20.83 -0.56
N GLY A 66 10.31 -21.34 -1.72
CA GLY A 66 8.94 -21.78 -1.97
C GLY A 66 8.48 -22.87 -0.98
N GLN A 67 9.33 -23.86 -0.70
CA GLN A 67 9.03 -24.91 0.29
C GLN A 67 8.88 -24.35 1.71
N THR A 68 9.73 -23.40 2.09
CA THR A 68 9.66 -22.76 3.42
C THR A 68 8.35 -21.98 3.57
N LEU A 69 7.98 -21.21 2.56
CA LEU A 69 6.73 -20.45 2.53
C LEU A 69 5.50 -21.36 2.47
N GLN A 70 5.57 -22.48 1.73
CA GLN A 70 4.49 -23.46 1.68
C GLN A 70 4.21 -24.08 3.05
N ARG A 71 5.25 -24.37 3.83
CA ARG A 71 5.09 -24.84 5.21
C ARG A 71 4.45 -23.77 6.10
N GLN A 72 4.90 -22.51 5.96
CA GLN A 72 4.32 -21.39 6.71
C GLN A 72 2.84 -21.17 6.35
N LEU A 73 2.49 -21.28 5.07
CA LEU A 73 1.10 -21.24 4.60
C LEU A 73 0.27 -22.36 5.23
N GLY A 74 0.79 -23.58 5.25
CA GLY A 74 0.11 -24.71 5.90
C GLY A 74 -0.22 -24.44 7.37
N TRP A 75 0.65 -23.75 8.11
CA TRP A 75 0.33 -23.30 9.47
C TRP A 75 -0.73 -22.21 9.48
N ALA A 76 -0.61 -21.21 8.61
CA ALA A 76 -1.55 -20.10 8.52
C ALA A 76 -2.98 -20.55 8.17
N THR A 77 -3.13 -21.64 7.43
CA THR A 77 -4.43 -22.23 7.02
C THR A 77 -4.87 -23.39 7.89
N SER A 78 -4.07 -23.83 8.86
CA SER A 78 -4.40 -25.01 9.70
C SER A 78 -5.57 -24.79 10.67
N TRP A 79 -5.96 -23.53 10.87
CA TRP A 79 -7.10 -23.15 11.69
C TRP A 79 -8.15 -22.46 10.82
N ASP A 80 -9.40 -22.92 10.91
CA ASP A 80 -10.55 -22.36 10.19
C ASP A 80 -10.98 -21.01 10.82
N VAL A 81 -10.09 -20.04 10.73
CA VAL A 81 -10.31 -18.66 11.15
C VAL A 81 -10.20 -17.78 9.93
N GLU A 82 -11.24 -16.98 9.68
CA GLU A 82 -11.28 -16.03 8.57
C GLU A 82 -10.09 -15.05 8.59
N GLN A 83 -9.51 -14.79 9.76
CA GLN A 83 -8.34 -13.94 9.96
C GLN A 83 -7.27 -14.66 10.78
N SER A 84 -6.36 -15.35 10.09
CA SER A 84 -5.22 -16.00 10.72
C SER A 84 -4.21 -14.98 11.24
N VAL A 85 -3.84 -15.05 12.51
CA VAL A 85 -2.80 -14.20 13.13
C VAL A 85 -1.43 -14.39 12.46
N LEU A 86 -1.23 -15.52 11.76
CA LEU A 86 0.01 -15.83 11.03
C LEU A 86 0.07 -15.20 9.63
N LEU A 87 -1.06 -14.72 9.11
CA LEU A 87 -1.15 -14.20 7.75
C LEU A 87 -0.27 -12.96 7.52
N PRO A 88 -0.23 -11.93 8.38
CA PRO A 88 0.64 -10.77 8.17
C PRO A 88 2.12 -11.17 8.01
N GLY A 89 2.61 -12.06 8.88
CA GLY A 89 3.98 -12.57 8.79
C GLY A 89 4.24 -13.42 7.54
N LEU A 90 3.24 -14.16 7.04
CA LEU A 90 3.32 -14.88 5.78
C LEU A 90 3.41 -13.92 4.58
N ILE A 91 2.59 -12.87 4.56
CA ILE A 91 2.58 -11.85 3.50
C ILE A 91 3.93 -11.12 3.46
N GLU A 92 4.47 -10.69 4.59
CA GLU A 92 5.78 -10.00 4.63
C GLU A 92 6.93 -10.91 4.18
N ASN A 93 6.95 -12.16 4.64
CA ASN A 93 7.95 -13.14 4.21
C ASN A 93 7.88 -13.46 2.71
N THR A 94 6.65 -13.51 2.17
CA THR A 94 6.42 -13.70 0.73
C THR A 94 6.92 -12.49 -0.06
N LYS A 95 6.56 -11.28 0.37
CA LYS A 95 7.04 -10.03 -0.23
C LYS A 95 8.56 -9.96 -0.24
N PHE A 96 9.21 -10.35 0.86
CA PHE A 96 10.66 -10.45 0.95
C PHE A 96 11.24 -11.42 -0.09
N ALA A 97 10.71 -12.64 -0.20
CA ALA A 97 11.18 -13.60 -1.19
C ALA A 97 10.99 -13.10 -2.64
N LEU A 98 9.82 -12.56 -2.95
CA LEU A 98 9.50 -11.99 -4.27
C LEU A 98 10.44 -10.82 -4.63
N SER A 99 10.85 -10.01 -3.65
CA SER A 99 11.76 -8.88 -3.87
C SER A 99 13.14 -9.30 -4.39
N GLY A 100 13.55 -10.57 -4.21
CA GLY A 100 14.80 -11.13 -4.72
C GLY A 100 14.70 -11.81 -6.09
N MET A 101 13.49 -12.08 -6.57
CA MET A 101 13.26 -12.80 -7.82
C MET A 101 13.52 -11.91 -9.04
N ARG A 102 14.22 -12.44 -10.04
CA ARG A 102 14.64 -11.69 -11.24
C ARG A 102 14.44 -12.48 -12.52
N PHE A 103 14.69 -13.79 -12.50
CA PHE A 103 14.67 -14.62 -13.71
C PHE A 103 13.43 -15.51 -13.76
N LYS A 104 13.02 -15.89 -14.98
CA LYS A 104 11.86 -16.78 -15.22
C LYS A 104 11.89 -18.06 -14.37
N GLU A 105 13.07 -18.62 -14.13
CA GLU A 105 13.23 -19.82 -13.31
C GLU A 105 12.84 -19.60 -11.85
N ASP A 106 13.19 -18.44 -11.27
CA ASP A 106 12.77 -18.07 -9.92
C ASP A 106 11.24 -18.11 -9.81
N PHE A 107 10.55 -17.54 -10.82
CA PHE A 107 9.08 -17.50 -10.90
C PHE A 107 8.48 -18.89 -11.08
N ARG A 108 9.08 -19.77 -11.88
CA ARG A 108 8.64 -21.16 -12.02
C ARG A 108 8.73 -21.91 -10.68
N ASN A 109 9.82 -21.72 -9.95
CA ASN A 109 10.06 -22.41 -8.68
C ASN A 109 9.11 -21.94 -7.57
N MET A 110 8.74 -20.66 -7.58
CA MET A 110 7.80 -20.10 -6.61
C MET A 110 6.33 -20.29 -6.98
N ARG A 111 6.02 -20.60 -8.25
CA ARG A 111 4.65 -20.76 -8.75
C ARG A 111 3.77 -21.69 -7.90
N PRO A 112 4.18 -22.93 -7.54
CA PRO A 112 3.30 -23.84 -6.80
C PRO A 112 2.85 -23.26 -5.46
N TYR A 113 3.75 -22.57 -4.78
CA TYR A 113 3.43 -21.87 -3.53
C TYR A 113 2.43 -20.72 -3.75
N LEU A 114 2.66 -19.90 -4.78
CA LEU A 114 1.79 -18.74 -5.07
C LEU A 114 0.39 -19.15 -5.53
N GLU A 115 0.28 -20.26 -6.27
CA GLU A 115 -1.01 -20.88 -6.63
C GLU A 115 -1.80 -21.24 -5.37
N ASN A 116 -1.16 -21.97 -4.44
CA ASN A 116 -1.77 -22.35 -3.16
C ASN A 116 -2.13 -21.14 -2.29
N LEU A 117 -1.27 -20.11 -2.26
CA LEU A 117 -1.53 -18.89 -1.49
C LEU A 117 -2.76 -18.14 -2.03
N ALA A 118 -2.86 -17.99 -3.35
CA ALA A 118 -3.97 -17.31 -4.01
C ALA A 118 -5.28 -18.09 -3.91
N GLU A 119 -5.22 -19.43 -3.87
CA GLU A 119 -6.36 -20.30 -3.63
C GLU A 119 -6.84 -20.21 -2.17
N ALA A 120 -5.93 -20.26 -1.21
CA ALA A 120 -6.24 -20.14 0.22
C ALA A 120 -6.83 -18.78 0.59
N TYR A 121 -6.39 -17.71 -0.09
CA TYR A 121 -6.82 -16.34 0.19
C TYR A 121 -7.34 -15.62 -1.07
N PRO A 122 -8.49 -16.04 -1.63
CA PRO A 122 -8.96 -15.57 -2.92
C PRO A 122 -9.45 -14.11 -2.90
N LYS A 123 -9.76 -13.57 -1.72
CA LYS A 123 -10.25 -12.20 -1.51
C LYS A 123 -9.13 -11.19 -1.21
N LEU A 124 -7.88 -11.64 -1.09
CA LEU A 124 -6.75 -10.76 -0.81
C LEU A 124 -6.08 -10.29 -2.09
N PHE A 125 -5.78 -8.99 -2.16
CA PHE A 125 -5.16 -8.37 -3.32
C PHE A 125 -3.77 -8.94 -3.65
N LEU A 126 -2.86 -8.98 -2.66
CA LEU A 126 -1.45 -9.34 -2.88
C LEU A 126 -1.27 -10.76 -3.44
N PRO A 127 -1.92 -11.82 -2.90
CA PRO A 127 -1.85 -13.16 -3.49
C PRO A 127 -2.27 -13.21 -4.96
N GLN A 128 -3.37 -12.53 -5.32
CA GLN A 128 -3.83 -12.50 -6.72
C GLN A 128 -2.85 -11.73 -7.61
N LEU A 129 -2.35 -10.58 -7.14
CA LEU A 129 -1.34 -9.81 -7.85
C LEU A 129 -0.08 -10.63 -8.12
N TRP A 130 0.49 -11.25 -7.09
CA TRP A 130 1.76 -11.99 -7.20
C TRP A 130 1.64 -13.22 -8.10
N LEU A 131 0.52 -13.93 -8.04
CA LEU A 131 0.25 -15.04 -8.95
C LEU A 131 0.14 -14.55 -10.40
N GLY A 132 -0.60 -13.46 -10.63
CA GLY A 132 -0.72 -12.83 -11.95
C GLY A 132 0.60 -12.36 -12.51
N GLU A 133 1.41 -11.66 -11.72
CA GLU A 133 2.77 -11.22 -12.09
C GLU A 133 3.71 -12.41 -12.39
N THR A 134 3.53 -13.52 -11.68
CA THR A 134 4.29 -14.75 -11.92
C THR A 134 3.91 -15.35 -13.27
N TYR A 135 2.61 -15.54 -13.52
CA TYR A 135 2.13 -16.05 -14.80
C TYR A 135 2.48 -15.14 -15.98
N ALA A 136 2.41 -13.82 -15.83
CA ALA A 136 2.76 -12.88 -16.90
C ALA A 136 4.19 -13.12 -17.45
N ARG A 137 5.09 -13.67 -16.63
CA ARG A 137 6.49 -13.96 -17.01
C ARG A 137 6.71 -15.37 -17.54
N ILE A 138 5.93 -16.36 -17.12
CA ILE A 138 6.20 -17.79 -17.38
C ILE A 138 5.09 -18.52 -18.15
N ALA A 139 3.86 -18.02 -18.12
CA ALA A 139 2.66 -18.56 -18.76
C ALA A 139 1.64 -17.42 -18.99
N PRO A 140 1.91 -16.47 -19.91
CA PRO A 140 1.13 -15.23 -20.05
C PRO A 140 -0.37 -15.44 -20.22
N GLU A 141 -0.79 -16.52 -20.86
CA GLU A 141 -2.19 -16.89 -21.05
C GLU A 141 -2.95 -17.11 -19.73
N LYS A 142 -2.25 -17.50 -18.66
CA LYS A 142 -2.83 -17.72 -17.33
C LYS A 142 -2.85 -16.47 -16.46
N ALA A 143 -2.20 -15.39 -16.86
CA ALA A 143 -2.05 -14.20 -16.02
C ALA A 143 -3.37 -13.44 -15.84
N PHE A 144 -4.24 -13.40 -16.84
CA PHE A 144 -5.40 -12.50 -16.82
C PHE A 144 -6.39 -12.80 -15.70
N ALA A 145 -6.70 -14.07 -15.42
CA ALA A 145 -7.69 -14.43 -14.39
C ALA A 145 -7.33 -13.92 -12.97
N PRO A 146 -6.13 -14.16 -12.42
CA PRO A 146 -5.75 -13.58 -11.14
C PRO A 146 -5.60 -12.04 -11.20
N LEU A 147 -5.13 -11.47 -12.31
CA LEU A 147 -5.02 -10.01 -12.45
C LEU A 147 -6.38 -9.30 -12.46
N GLU A 148 -7.40 -9.89 -13.09
CA GLU A 148 -8.78 -9.39 -13.04
C GLU A 148 -9.34 -9.44 -11.62
N LYS A 149 -9.03 -10.48 -10.84
CA LYS A 149 -9.40 -10.52 -9.41
C LYS A 149 -8.68 -9.42 -8.62
N ALA A 150 -7.40 -9.20 -8.87
CA ALA A 150 -6.64 -8.14 -8.21
C ALA A 150 -7.24 -6.75 -8.51
N VAL A 151 -7.60 -6.47 -9.76
CA VAL A 151 -8.26 -5.21 -10.15
C VAL A 151 -9.63 -5.05 -9.50
N LYS A 152 -10.42 -6.12 -9.36
CA LYS A 152 -11.70 -6.05 -8.64
C LYS A 152 -11.55 -5.67 -7.16
N ILE A 153 -10.39 -5.98 -6.54
CA ILE A 153 -10.12 -5.67 -5.13
C ILE A 153 -9.53 -4.26 -4.99
N ALA A 154 -8.48 -3.94 -5.76
CA ALA A 154 -7.80 -2.65 -5.72
C ALA A 154 -7.50 -2.15 -7.15
N GLY A 155 -8.54 -1.73 -7.85
CA GLY A 155 -8.48 -1.29 -9.25
C GLY A 155 -7.67 -0.02 -9.48
N THR A 156 -7.35 0.71 -8.41
CA THR A 156 -6.53 1.90 -8.48
C THR A 156 -5.02 1.63 -8.49
N ASP A 157 -4.60 0.40 -8.22
CA ASP A 157 -3.19 -0.01 -8.26
C ASP A 157 -2.73 -0.27 -9.70
N ALA A 158 -1.62 0.33 -10.12
CA ALA A 158 -1.09 0.19 -11.48
C ALA A 158 -0.45 -1.19 -11.77
N ARG A 159 0.02 -1.92 -10.75
CA ARG A 159 0.76 -3.18 -10.90
C ARG A 159 -0.02 -4.26 -11.66
N PRO A 160 -1.29 -4.57 -11.34
CA PRO A 160 -2.01 -5.60 -12.08
C PRO A 160 -2.18 -5.26 -13.56
N TYR A 161 -2.40 -3.98 -13.89
CA TYR A 161 -2.50 -3.54 -15.29
C TYR A 161 -1.18 -3.67 -16.02
N ARG A 162 -0.05 -3.28 -15.40
CA ARG A 162 1.28 -3.47 -15.99
C ARG A 162 1.56 -4.93 -16.30
N ALA A 163 1.29 -5.83 -15.35
CA ALA A 163 1.46 -7.26 -15.54
C ALA A 163 0.55 -7.81 -16.67
N ALA A 164 -0.68 -7.31 -16.80
CA ALA A 164 -1.60 -7.72 -17.85
C ALA A 164 -1.17 -7.21 -19.23
N ILE A 165 -0.68 -5.97 -19.32
CA ILE A 165 -0.12 -5.39 -20.53
C ILE A 165 1.10 -6.20 -20.98
N ASP A 166 2.04 -6.49 -20.07
CA ASP A 166 3.22 -7.30 -20.35
C ASP A 166 2.84 -8.71 -20.83
N ALA A 167 1.85 -9.34 -20.18
CA ALA A 167 1.35 -10.65 -20.59
C ALA A 167 0.74 -10.62 -22.00
N ALA A 168 -0.11 -9.63 -22.29
CA ALA A 168 -0.75 -9.47 -23.60
C ALA A 168 0.28 -9.22 -24.72
N LEU A 169 1.25 -8.34 -24.47
CA LEU A 169 2.34 -8.09 -25.41
C LEU A 169 3.21 -9.33 -25.61
N GLY A 170 3.46 -10.12 -24.57
CA GLY A 170 4.14 -11.42 -24.66
C GLY A 170 3.41 -12.45 -25.54
N LEU A 171 2.09 -12.29 -25.73
CA LEU A 171 1.27 -13.11 -26.63
C LEU A 171 1.12 -12.48 -28.03
N GLY A 172 1.67 -11.29 -28.27
CA GLY A 172 1.42 -10.51 -29.48
C GLY A 172 0.02 -9.90 -29.57
N ASP A 173 -0.77 -9.93 -28.48
CA ASP A 173 -2.13 -9.42 -28.42
C ASP A 173 -2.16 -7.94 -28.01
N THR A 174 -1.90 -7.08 -28.98
CA THR A 174 -1.89 -5.62 -28.76
C THR A 174 -3.28 -5.08 -28.40
N THR A 175 -4.35 -5.71 -28.91
CA THR A 175 -5.73 -5.29 -28.62
C THR A 175 -6.06 -5.47 -27.13
N THR A 176 -5.68 -6.61 -26.54
CA THR A 176 -5.85 -6.83 -25.10
C THR A 176 -4.97 -5.87 -24.29
N ALA A 177 -3.73 -5.60 -24.71
CA ALA A 177 -2.87 -4.62 -24.04
C ALA A 177 -3.52 -3.22 -23.97
N ILE A 178 -4.08 -2.75 -25.09
CA ILE A 178 -4.79 -1.46 -25.17
C ILE A 178 -6.00 -1.42 -24.24
N ARG A 179 -6.79 -2.51 -24.21
CA ARG A 179 -7.96 -2.61 -23.31
C ARG A 179 -7.56 -2.43 -21.84
N TRP A 180 -6.46 -3.05 -21.40
CA TRP A 180 -5.96 -2.89 -20.02
C TRP A 180 -5.45 -1.47 -19.75
N CYS A 181 -4.80 -0.82 -20.71
CA CYS A 181 -4.42 0.59 -20.57
C CYS A 181 -5.64 1.50 -20.37
N GLN A 182 -6.67 1.34 -21.20
CA GLN A 182 -7.89 2.15 -21.11
C GLN A 182 -8.64 1.91 -19.80
N ALA A 183 -8.70 0.67 -19.33
CA ALA A 183 -9.27 0.34 -18.04
C ALA A 183 -8.54 1.07 -16.90
N PHE A 184 -7.20 1.05 -16.89
CA PHE A 184 -6.41 1.77 -15.88
C PHE A 184 -6.66 3.29 -15.89
N LYS A 185 -6.77 3.93 -17.05
CA LYS A 185 -6.95 5.39 -17.12
C LYS A 185 -8.27 5.87 -16.47
N ASN A 186 -9.28 5.00 -16.43
CA ASN A 186 -10.63 5.36 -15.99
C ASN A 186 -11.00 4.81 -14.61
N GLU A 187 -10.23 3.86 -14.05
CA GLU A 187 -10.57 3.22 -12.78
C GLU A 187 -10.32 4.14 -11.57
N GLN A 188 -11.37 4.35 -10.78
CA GLN A 188 -11.37 5.22 -9.60
C GLN A 188 -11.70 4.47 -8.30
N LEU A 189 -12.15 3.21 -8.39
CA LEU A 189 -12.62 2.43 -7.26
C LEU A 189 -11.56 1.46 -6.72
N GLY A 190 -11.61 1.28 -5.41
CA GLY A 190 -10.65 0.49 -4.66
C GLY A 190 -9.42 1.29 -4.23
N GLY A 191 -8.50 0.60 -3.58
CA GLY A 191 -7.39 1.23 -2.89
C GLY A 191 -6.72 0.28 -1.91
N THR A 192 -5.70 0.77 -1.21
CA THR A 192 -4.97 -0.03 -0.23
C THR A 192 -5.02 0.60 1.14
N HIS A 193 -5.12 -0.23 2.18
CA HIS A 193 -5.00 0.19 3.57
C HIS A 193 -3.80 -0.50 4.20
N PRO A 194 -2.84 0.24 4.78
CA PRO A 194 -1.73 -0.36 5.50
C PRO A 194 -2.22 -1.11 6.75
N TYR A 195 -1.82 -2.37 6.89
CA TYR A 195 -2.28 -3.19 8.02
C TYR A 195 -1.82 -2.66 9.40
N ASN A 196 -0.65 -2.01 9.47
CA ASN A 196 0.02 -1.70 10.73
C ASN A 196 -0.30 -0.31 11.31
N TYR A 197 -0.92 0.58 10.52
CA TYR A 197 -1.19 1.96 10.92
C TYR A 197 -2.32 2.56 10.09
N ASN A 198 -2.92 3.64 10.58
CA ASN A 198 -3.88 4.43 9.80
C ASN A 198 -3.16 5.60 9.16
N THR A 199 -3.36 5.78 7.86
CA THR A 199 -2.96 6.99 7.13
C THR A 199 -3.95 8.12 7.41
N LEU A 200 -3.62 9.34 6.97
CA LEU A 200 -4.52 10.50 7.08
C LEU A 200 -5.94 10.22 6.53
N PHE A 201 -6.02 9.45 5.45
CA PHE A 201 -7.28 9.10 4.78
C PHE A 201 -7.80 7.69 5.11
N VAL A 202 -7.20 7.00 6.08
CA VAL A 202 -7.52 5.60 6.42
C VAL A 202 -7.41 4.68 5.19
N GLY A 203 -6.32 4.84 4.45
CA GLY A 203 -6.00 4.14 3.21
C GLY A 203 -5.73 5.09 2.04
N THR A 204 -5.51 4.52 0.87
CA THR A 204 -5.37 5.22 -0.41
C THR A 204 -6.58 4.96 -1.32
N GLY A 205 -6.88 5.89 -2.22
CA GLY A 205 -7.93 5.78 -3.22
C GLY A 205 -7.98 7.05 -4.08
N MET A 206 -8.48 6.96 -5.31
CA MET A 206 -8.43 8.08 -6.27
C MET A 206 -9.33 9.27 -5.92
N ARG A 207 -10.09 9.21 -4.82
CA ARG A 207 -11.18 10.16 -4.51
C ARG A 207 -10.89 11.07 -3.32
N LYS A 208 -9.74 10.90 -2.67
CA LYS A 208 -9.40 11.49 -1.37
C LYS A 208 -8.50 12.71 -1.52
N ILE A 209 -9.04 13.88 -1.20
CA ILE A 209 -8.29 15.14 -1.07
C ILE A 209 -8.70 15.85 0.23
N MET A 210 -7.74 16.51 0.86
CA MET A 210 -7.98 17.35 2.03
C MET A 210 -7.16 18.63 1.88
N ILE A 211 -7.73 19.74 2.34
CA ILE A 211 -6.97 20.95 2.60
C ILE A 211 -6.69 21.05 4.09
N VAL A 212 -5.45 21.39 4.43
CA VAL A 212 -5.04 21.85 5.74
C VAL A 212 -4.65 23.32 5.60
N ALA A 213 -5.39 24.19 6.28
CA ALA A 213 -5.13 25.61 6.34
C ALA A 213 -4.46 25.93 7.68
N ASP A 214 -3.20 26.35 7.63
CA ASP A 214 -2.46 26.80 8.80
C ASP A 214 -2.81 28.25 9.14
N VAL A 215 -3.24 28.43 10.39
CA VAL A 215 -3.76 29.70 10.90
C VAL A 215 -2.78 30.24 11.93
N ALA A 216 -2.35 31.48 11.75
CA ALA A 216 -1.43 32.13 12.66
C ALA A 216 -1.99 32.16 14.10
N GLY A 217 -1.35 31.43 15.02
CA GLY A 217 -1.71 31.42 16.44
C GLY A 217 -2.94 30.58 16.82
N ALA A 218 -3.45 29.72 15.93
CA ALA A 218 -4.58 28.83 16.19
C ALA A 218 -4.33 27.41 15.63
N PRO A 219 -5.12 26.39 16.05
CA PRO A 219 -5.05 25.07 15.43
C PRO A 219 -5.40 25.12 13.94
N SER A 220 -4.70 24.33 13.13
CA SER A 220 -4.97 24.19 11.70
C SER A 220 -6.38 23.66 11.45
N VAL A 221 -6.98 24.12 10.35
CA VAL A 221 -8.31 23.67 9.92
C VAL A 221 -8.16 22.63 8.83
N MET A 222 -8.82 21.48 8.99
CA MET A 222 -8.80 20.36 8.04
C MET A 222 -10.17 20.24 7.36
N ILE A 223 -10.19 20.25 6.03
CA ILE A 223 -11.42 20.13 5.24
C ILE A 223 -11.22 19.06 4.18
N GLU A 224 -11.99 17.99 4.29
CA GLU A 224 -12.00 16.90 3.32
C GLU A 224 -12.96 17.19 2.17
N ASN A 225 -12.60 16.68 0.98
CA ASN A 225 -13.50 16.60 -0.15
C ASN A 225 -13.37 15.22 -0.80
N ASP A 226 -14.49 14.49 -0.84
CA ASP A 226 -14.59 13.19 -1.47
C ASP A 226 -15.20 13.33 -2.87
N GLY A 227 -14.36 13.53 -3.88
CA GLY A 227 -14.92 13.86 -5.20
C GLY A 227 -13.93 14.11 -6.32
N LEU A 228 -12.66 13.74 -6.14
CA LEU A 228 -11.67 13.88 -7.20
C LEU A 228 -12.13 13.17 -8.48
N ALA A 229 -12.17 13.93 -9.57
CA ALA A 229 -12.47 13.42 -10.89
C ALA A 229 -11.19 13.32 -11.72
N LEU A 230 -11.10 12.25 -12.52
CA LEU A 230 -9.93 12.00 -13.36
C LEU A 230 -10.13 12.54 -14.77
N ASN A 231 -9.02 13.01 -15.35
CA ASN A 231 -8.90 13.42 -16.75
C ASN A 231 -9.81 14.59 -17.16
N GLU A 232 -10.29 15.36 -16.19
CA GLU A 232 -11.06 16.59 -16.42
C GLU A 232 -10.52 17.72 -15.54
N ARG A 233 -10.66 18.96 -16.03
CA ARG A 233 -10.43 20.16 -15.22
C ARG A 233 -11.67 20.41 -14.36
N ARG A 234 -11.48 20.54 -13.06
CA ARG A 234 -12.56 20.72 -12.11
C ARG A 234 -12.19 21.70 -11.00
N ASP A 235 -13.17 22.46 -10.57
CA ASP A 235 -13.05 23.35 -9.42
C ASP A 235 -13.48 22.61 -8.15
N TYR A 236 -12.58 22.58 -7.16
CA TYR A 236 -12.78 22.00 -5.85
C TYR A 236 -12.90 23.12 -4.83
N SER A 237 -14.08 23.24 -4.22
CA SER A 237 -14.39 24.28 -3.26
C SER A 237 -14.27 23.78 -1.82
N PHE A 238 -13.62 24.56 -0.97
CA PHE A 238 -13.40 24.29 0.44
C PHE A 238 -13.82 25.50 1.25
N SER A 239 -14.85 25.35 2.09
CA SER A 239 -15.38 26.42 2.95
C SER A 239 -14.76 26.33 4.34
N LEU A 240 -14.11 27.40 4.77
CA LEU A 240 -13.57 27.55 6.11
C LEU A 240 -14.71 27.89 7.10
N PRO A 241 -14.55 27.54 8.39
CA PRO A 241 -15.58 27.80 9.40
C PRO A 241 -15.76 29.29 9.70
N ALA A 242 -14.77 30.12 9.40
CA ALA A 242 -14.78 31.57 9.54
C ALA A 242 -13.78 32.20 8.56
N THR A 243 -13.76 33.53 8.45
CA THR A 243 -12.66 34.24 7.78
C THR A 243 -11.40 34.15 8.64
N MET A 244 -10.29 33.70 8.04
CA MET A 244 -9.04 33.42 8.76
C MET A 244 -7.84 33.91 7.94
N ALA A 245 -6.83 34.43 8.63
CA ALA A 245 -5.55 34.79 8.05
C ALA A 245 -4.70 33.53 7.84
N ILE A 246 -4.47 33.15 6.59
CA ILE A 246 -3.76 31.91 6.22
C ILE A 246 -2.43 32.25 5.53
N ASP A 247 -1.36 31.64 6.01
CA ASP A 247 0.01 31.85 5.52
C ASP A 247 0.34 31.01 4.28
N HIS A 248 -0.19 29.80 4.24
CA HIS A 248 0.01 28.84 3.17
C HIS A 248 -1.10 27.80 3.20
N LEU A 249 -1.24 27.08 2.09
CA LEU A 249 -2.23 26.03 1.91
C LEU A 249 -1.53 24.70 1.72
N ASP A 250 -1.83 23.73 2.58
CA ASP A 250 -1.40 22.35 2.38
C ASP A 250 -2.54 21.53 1.78
N ILE A 251 -2.28 20.91 0.64
CA ILE A 251 -3.22 20.05 -0.06
C ILE A 251 -2.71 18.63 0.07
N HIS A 252 -3.43 17.81 0.83
CA HIS A 252 -3.14 16.41 1.01
C HIS A 252 -3.94 15.56 0.03
N PHE A 253 -3.27 14.58 -0.57
CA PHE A 253 -3.84 13.65 -1.52
C PHE A 253 -3.69 12.23 -0.98
N GLY A 254 -4.81 11.55 -0.77
CA GLY A 254 -4.85 10.13 -0.40
C GLY A 254 -4.87 9.22 -1.61
N VAL A 255 -4.17 9.57 -2.69
CA VAL A 255 -4.20 8.85 -3.97
C VAL A 255 -3.01 7.89 -4.10
N PRO A 256 -3.09 6.81 -4.90
CA PRO A 256 -1.94 5.95 -5.17
C PRO A 256 -0.78 6.72 -5.80
N LYS A 257 0.45 6.26 -5.55
CA LYS A 257 1.65 6.80 -6.22
C LYS A 257 1.57 6.77 -7.74
N GLY A 258 2.26 7.73 -8.35
CA GLY A 258 2.32 7.93 -9.78
C GLY A 258 1.13 8.71 -10.35
N VAL A 259 0.26 9.30 -9.54
CA VAL A 259 -0.80 10.20 -10.01
C VAL A 259 -0.23 11.59 -10.29
N ILE A 260 -0.68 12.22 -11.37
CA ILE A 260 -0.27 13.57 -11.74
C ILE A 260 -1.38 14.55 -11.37
N VAL A 261 -1.01 15.60 -10.65
CA VAL A 261 -1.87 16.74 -10.33
C VAL A 261 -1.37 17.95 -11.09
N GLU A 262 -2.27 18.61 -11.82
CA GLU A 262 -2.05 19.88 -12.51
C GLU A 262 -2.91 20.94 -11.85
N ILE A 263 -2.29 21.98 -11.30
CA ILE A 263 -2.96 23.07 -10.59
C ILE A 263 -3.10 24.24 -11.55
N HIS A 264 -4.33 24.53 -11.98
CA HIS A 264 -4.60 25.58 -12.95
C HIS A 264 -4.69 26.96 -12.30
N SER A 265 -5.36 27.04 -11.14
CA SER A 265 -5.53 28.30 -10.43
C SER A 265 -6.06 28.08 -9.02
N VAL A 266 -5.83 29.09 -8.18
CA VAL A 266 -6.38 29.19 -6.83
C VAL A 266 -7.16 30.48 -6.73
N THR A 267 -8.44 30.39 -6.35
CA THR A 267 -9.25 31.56 -6.01
C THR A 267 -9.51 31.57 -4.52
N LEU A 268 -9.00 32.61 -3.85
CA LEU A 268 -9.26 32.86 -2.44
C LEU A 268 -10.41 33.85 -2.31
N LYS A 269 -11.41 33.53 -1.50
CA LYS A 269 -12.60 34.35 -1.33
C LYS A 269 -12.73 34.76 0.13
N SER A 270 -13.19 35.98 0.34
CA SER A 270 -13.54 36.54 1.64
C SER A 270 -14.70 37.52 1.50
N MET A 271 -15.22 38.02 2.62
CA MET A 271 -16.18 39.13 2.60
C MET A 271 -15.63 40.42 1.96
N SER A 272 -14.31 40.61 1.90
CA SER A 272 -13.68 41.81 1.34
C SER A 272 -13.40 41.72 -0.16
N GLY A 273 -13.54 40.53 -0.76
CA GLY A 273 -13.41 40.33 -2.20
C GLY A 273 -12.88 38.94 -2.57
N GLU A 274 -12.50 38.79 -3.83
CA GLU A 274 -11.90 37.57 -4.36
C GLU A 274 -10.49 37.87 -4.88
N LYS A 275 -9.54 36.99 -4.60
CA LYS A 275 -8.17 37.05 -5.11
C LYS A 275 -7.90 35.80 -5.95
N TYR A 276 -7.70 36.04 -7.24
CA TYR A 276 -7.31 35.02 -8.20
C TYR A 276 -5.78 34.91 -8.28
N MET A 277 -5.25 33.68 -8.25
CA MET A 277 -3.83 33.39 -8.35
C MET A 277 -3.59 32.25 -9.31
N THR A 278 -2.59 32.43 -10.18
CA THR A 278 -2.08 31.40 -11.09
C THR A 278 -0.81 30.77 -10.51
N PRO A 279 -0.38 29.58 -10.97
CA PRO A 279 0.81 28.90 -10.46
C PRO A 279 2.08 29.76 -10.48
N GLU A 280 2.23 30.65 -11.47
CA GLU A 280 3.40 31.53 -11.62
C GLU A 280 3.49 32.59 -10.51
N SER A 281 2.37 32.85 -9.83
CA SER A 281 2.30 33.76 -8.67
C SER A 281 2.49 33.06 -7.32
N LEU A 282 2.71 31.74 -7.33
CA LEU A 282 2.82 30.90 -6.14
C LEU A 282 4.20 30.25 -6.07
N ILE A 283 4.63 29.95 -4.85
CA ILE A 283 5.72 29.00 -4.61
C ILE A 283 5.07 27.67 -4.24
N ILE A 284 5.18 26.69 -5.14
CA ILE A 284 4.54 25.39 -4.97
C ILE A 284 5.61 24.34 -4.69
N THR A 285 5.45 23.59 -3.60
CA THR A 285 6.36 22.50 -3.23
C THR A 285 5.57 21.22 -2.98
N SER A 286 6.19 20.07 -3.17
CA SER A 286 5.62 18.77 -2.77
C SER A 286 6.47 18.12 -1.69
N ARG A 287 5.85 17.34 -0.82
CA ARG A 287 6.55 16.60 0.25
C ARG A 287 7.36 15.43 -0.31
N ASP A 288 6.69 14.55 -1.07
CA ASP A 288 7.30 13.32 -1.60
C ASP A 288 7.33 13.30 -3.14
N GLY A 289 6.49 14.10 -3.79
CA GLY A 289 6.33 14.16 -5.24
C GLY A 289 7.40 14.98 -5.98
N PHE A 290 7.37 14.87 -7.31
CA PHE A 290 8.25 15.61 -8.21
C PHE A 290 7.48 16.64 -9.02
N SER A 291 8.02 17.85 -9.13
CA SER A 291 7.57 18.83 -10.13
C SER A 291 7.96 18.35 -11.54
N LEU A 292 7.00 18.37 -12.45
CA LEU A 292 7.16 18.07 -13.89
C LEU A 292 7.12 19.34 -14.75
N GLY A 293 7.03 20.51 -14.12
CA GLY A 293 6.74 21.81 -14.71
C GLY A 293 6.32 22.80 -13.63
N GLU A 294 5.85 23.98 -14.02
CA GLU A 294 5.47 25.04 -13.07
C GLU A 294 4.20 24.71 -12.27
N ASP A 295 3.28 23.97 -12.88
CA ASP A 295 1.92 23.71 -12.40
C ASP A 295 1.61 22.22 -12.20
N ARG A 296 2.54 21.33 -12.59
CA ARG A 296 2.34 19.89 -12.64
C ARG A 296 3.23 19.13 -11.67
N PHE A 297 2.64 18.20 -10.93
CA PHE A 297 3.28 17.41 -9.90
C PHE A 297 2.94 15.94 -10.04
N MET A 298 3.95 15.06 -10.01
CA MET A 298 3.75 13.61 -9.89
C MET A 298 3.87 13.21 -8.42
N LEU A 299 2.78 12.74 -7.84
CA LEU A 299 2.71 12.27 -6.46
C LEU A 299 3.36 10.89 -6.35
N MET A 300 4.16 10.65 -5.31
CA MET A 300 5.02 9.47 -5.20
C MET A 300 4.87 8.70 -3.89
N SER A 301 4.16 9.25 -2.90
CA SER A 301 3.95 8.58 -1.62
C SER A 301 3.09 7.31 -1.72
N ASP A 302 3.40 6.33 -0.87
CA ASP A 302 2.60 5.10 -0.74
C ASP A 302 1.33 5.30 0.11
N ASP A 303 1.23 6.39 0.89
CA ASP A 303 0.15 6.62 1.87
C ASP A 303 -0.65 7.91 1.57
N ASP A 304 -0.07 9.06 1.82
CA ASP A 304 -0.59 10.37 1.43
C ASP A 304 0.57 11.20 0.87
N ASP A 305 0.28 12.07 -0.09
CA ASP A 305 1.23 13.06 -0.57
C ASP A 305 0.68 14.46 -0.27
N GLN A 306 1.57 15.45 -0.28
CA GLN A 306 1.23 16.82 0.06
C GLN A 306 1.79 17.77 -0.99
N ILE A 307 0.97 18.71 -1.42
CA ILE A 307 1.38 19.89 -2.18
C ILE A 307 1.11 21.12 -1.31
N THR A 308 2.14 21.91 -1.08
CA THR A 308 2.07 23.17 -0.34
C THR A 308 2.08 24.34 -1.30
N LEU A 309 1.09 25.23 -1.20
CA LEU A 309 1.00 26.48 -1.93
C LEU A 309 1.35 27.64 -1.00
N ARG A 310 2.40 28.40 -1.34
CA ARG A 310 2.81 29.60 -0.59
C ARG A 310 2.62 30.85 -1.44
N TRP A 311 2.18 31.92 -0.80
CA TRP A 311 1.97 33.21 -1.44
C TRP A 311 3.30 33.91 -1.71
N SER A 312 3.45 34.54 -2.88
CA SER A 312 4.58 35.42 -3.16
C SER A 312 4.49 36.68 -2.29
N GLY A 313 5.27 36.75 -1.20
CA GLY A 313 5.36 37.95 -0.35
C GLY A 313 5.30 37.75 1.17
N ASN A 314 5.28 36.51 1.68
CA ASN A 314 5.29 36.18 3.13
C ASN A 314 4.19 36.87 3.97
N ALA A 315 3.09 37.29 3.35
CA ALA A 315 1.96 37.91 4.06
C ALA A 315 0.78 36.93 4.10
N SER A 316 0.20 36.76 5.29
CA SER A 316 -1.05 36.02 5.48
C SER A 316 -2.17 36.68 4.67
N ILE A 317 -3.08 35.88 4.15
CA ILE A 317 -4.25 36.36 3.39
C ILE A 317 -5.52 35.97 4.14
N ASP A 318 -6.42 36.93 4.35
CA ASP A 318 -7.74 36.66 4.93
C ASP A 318 -8.67 36.02 3.90
N MET A 319 -9.22 34.86 4.24
CA MET A 319 -10.19 34.14 3.39
C MET A 319 -11.15 33.29 4.22
N ASP A 320 -12.34 33.03 3.68
CA ASP A 320 -13.34 32.11 4.22
C ASP A 320 -13.67 30.94 3.25
N ARG A 321 -13.20 31.01 2.01
CA ARG A 321 -13.34 29.94 1.03
C ARG A 321 -12.16 29.89 0.06
N ILE A 322 -11.80 28.67 -0.31
CA ILE A 322 -10.76 28.38 -1.31
C ILE A 322 -11.40 27.57 -2.44
N ASP A 323 -11.23 28.03 -3.68
CA ASP A 323 -11.58 27.27 -4.88
C ASP A 323 -10.29 26.90 -5.62
N LEU A 324 -10.01 25.60 -5.73
CA LEU A 324 -8.86 25.04 -6.44
C LEU A 324 -9.29 24.49 -7.79
N ALA A 325 -8.82 25.07 -8.89
CA ALA A 325 -9.01 24.51 -10.22
C ALA A 325 -7.86 23.52 -10.50
N MET A 326 -8.17 22.23 -10.64
CA MET A 326 -7.16 21.19 -10.84
C MET A 326 -7.58 20.17 -11.89
N THR A 327 -6.58 19.51 -12.50
CA THR A 327 -6.75 18.29 -13.28
C THR A 327 -5.94 17.18 -12.63
N ILE A 328 -6.57 16.01 -12.44
CA ILE A 328 -5.90 14.83 -11.90
C ILE A 328 -5.86 13.76 -12.99
N THR A 329 -4.67 13.29 -13.32
CA THR A 329 -4.46 12.31 -14.39
C THR A 329 -3.58 11.16 -13.94
N ARG A 330 -3.69 10.05 -14.67
CA ARG A 330 -2.76 8.93 -14.57
C ARG A 330 -1.79 8.95 -15.75
N PRO A 331 -0.48 8.76 -15.52
CA PRO A 331 0.48 8.64 -16.59
C PRO A 331 0.23 7.35 -17.38
N ALA A 332 0.67 7.36 -18.63
CA ALA A 332 0.64 6.19 -19.48
C ALA A 332 1.45 5.03 -18.86
N LEU A 333 0.89 3.82 -18.89
CA LEU A 333 1.61 2.62 -18.42
C LEU A 333 2.62 2.08 -19.44
N ALA A 334 2.42 2.39 -20.72
CA ALA A 334 3.24 1.93 -21.84
C ALA A 334 3.32 3.01 -22.94
N THR A 335 4.31 2.91 -23.82
CA THR A 335 4.54 3.86 -24.92
C THR A 335 3.58 3.68 -26.11
N LEU A 336 2.75 2.64 -26.07
CA LEU A 336 1.67 2.39 -27.03
C LEU A 336 0.77 3.63 -27.13
N GLU A 337 0.46 4.06 -28.35
CA GLU A 337 -0.26 5.31 -28.61
C GLU A 337 -1.59 5.39 -27.85
N SER A 338 -2.36 4.29 -27.84
CA SER A 338 -3.64 4.22 -27.12
C SER A 338 -3.52 4.11 -25.58
N CYS A 339 -2.30 4.02 -25.04
CA CYS A 339 -2.04 4.09 -23.61
C CYS A 339 -1.66 5.51 -23.15
N ARG A 340 -1.35 6.42 -24.10
CA ARG A 340 -0.98 7.81 -23.83
C ARG A 340 -2.19 8.64 -23.45
#